data_AF-A0A427UJL8-F1
#
_entry.id   AF-A0A427UJL8-F1
#
_cell.length_a   1.000
_cell.length_b   1.000
_cell.length_c   1.000
_cell.angle_alpha   90.00
_cell.angle_beta   90.00
_cell.angle_gamma   90.00
#
_symmetry.space_group_name_H-M   'P 1'
#
loop_
_entity.id
_entity.type
_entity.pdbx_description
1 polymer ?
#
loop_
_entity_poly.entity_id
_entity_poly.type
_entity_poly.pdbx_seq_one_letter_code
_entity_poly.pdbx_strand_id
1 'polypeptide(L)'
;MGRPLRTRIDFAKTLSWYDFFHNQLIAFGKIKNDFGLAKLLCKDTEKSHESNLFKKYKFGLSTPQQEWIDIIDSKCIGSSNIINHSIWKNLKYRTTEEKLILIELNNLPNYIFENLIINGHIKDFNKSDLEKLAQYGSLDTLCALYLLHQWGYSIGSTSLVNDCCSFIINTLELLLKRHDYLERSHIFLFDEICDQIFIMELKGYNRPLKIKLNWRQYRDRNWTIEIREKSKRTEADLIAHPKINHLIPCIDENLVNLYKQILG
;
A
#
# COMPACT_ATOMS: atom_id res chain seq x y z
N MET A 1 -21.18 3.31 -21.82
CA MET A 1 -19.91 2.65 -21.44
C MET A 1 -19.93 2.40 -19.94
N GLY A 2 -19.71 1.16 -19.50
CA GLY A 2 -19.70 0.82 -18.08
C GLY A 2 -18.51 1.45 -17.33
N ARG A 3 -18.65 1.67 -16.02
CA ARG A 3 -17.52 2.11 -15.19
C ARG A 3 -16.43 1.03 -15.20
N PRO A 4 -15.14 1.38 -15.34
CA PRO A 4 -14.06 0.40 -15.29
C PRO A 4 -14.05 -0.31 -13.93
N LEU A 5 -13.70 -1.61 -13.96
CA LEU A 5 -13.55 -2.41 -12.75
C LEU A 5 -12.44 -1.83 -11.88
N ARG A 6 -12.68 -1.78 -10.58
CA ARG A 6 -11.68 -1.32 -9.60
C ARG A 6 -10.55 -2.34 -9.49
N THR A 7 -9.33 -1.84 -9.40
CA THR A 7 -8.11 -2.65 -9.24
C THR A 7 -7.76 -2.85 -7.77
N ARG A 8 -6.89 -3.83 -7.44
CA ARG A 8 -6.40 -4.05 -6.05
C ARG A 8 -5.90 -2.76 -5.41
N ILE A 9 -5.15 -1.95 -6.17
CA ILE A 9 -4.62 -0.68 -5.65
C ILE A 9 -5.70 0.37 -5.37
N ASP A 10 -6.82 0.38 -6.11
CA ASP A 10 -7.95 1.27 -5.80
C ASP A 10 -8.63 0.91 -4.47
N PHE A 11 -8.69 -0.39 -4.14
CA PHE A 11 -9.14 -0.87 -2.84
C PHE A 11 -8.15 -0.51 -1.74
N ALA A 12 -6.87 -0.84 -1.93
CA ALA A 12 -5.81 -0.55 -0.96
C ALA A 12 -5.80 0.94 -0.59
N LYS A 13 -5.80 1.82 -1.59
CA LYS A 13 -5.86 3.28 -1.46
C LYS A 13 -7.03 3.74 -0.60
N THR A 14 -8.24 3.27 -0.92
CA THR A 14 -9.47 3.72 -0.24
C THR A 14 -9.54 3.20 1.19
N LEU A 15 -9.15 1.93 1.42
CA LEU A 15 -9.11 1.33 2.76
C LEU A 15 -8.10 2.03 3.66
N SER A 16 -6.88 2.27 3.17
CA SER A 16 -5.84 3.01 3.92
C SER A 16 -6.34 4.37 4.38
N TRP A 17 -7.00 5.11 3.47
CA TRP A 17 -7.56 6.42 3.79
C TRP A 17 -8.68 6.34 4.82
N TYR A 18 -9.63 5.40 4.63
CA TYR A 18 -10.73 5.20 5.58
C TYR A 18 -10.22 4.86 6.98
N ASP A 19 -9.34 3.87 7.08
CA ASP A 19 -8.81 3.41 8.36
C ASP A 19 -7.98 4.49 9.04
N PHE A 20 -7.23 5.29 8.28
CA PHE A 20 -6.47 6.42 8.81
C PHE A 20 -7.36 7.42 9.54
N PHE A 21 -8.35 7.99 8.85
CA PHE A 21 -9.17 9.02 9.47
C PHE A 21 -10.10 8.43 10.54
N HIS A 22 -10.61 7.22 10.33
CA HIS A 22 -11.51 6.59 11.26
C HIS A 22 -10.81 6.30 12.59
N ASN A 23 -9.61 5.73 12.55
CA ASN A 23 -8.82 5.43 13.75
C ASN A 23 -8.42 6.72 14.48
N GLN A 24 -8.04 7.77 13.75
CA GLN A 24 -7.70 9.06 14.35
C GLN A 24 -8.91 9.73 15.03
N LEU A 25 -10.09 9.71 14.38
CA LEU A 25 -11.32 10.27 14.95
C LEU A 25 -11.78 9.50 16.19
N ILE A 26 -11.60 8.17 16.23
CA ILE A 26 -11.84 7.35 17.42
C ILE A 26 -10.84 7.72 18.54
N ALA A 27 -9.55 7.80 18.22
CA ALA A 27 -8.51 8.12 19.20
C ALA A 27 -8.71 9.49 19.84
N PHE A 28 -9.24 10.47 19.09
CA PHE A 28 -9.60 11.79 19.59
C PHE A 28 -10.98 11.85 20.29
N GLY A 29 -11.69 10.72 20.42
CA GLY A 29 -13.01 10.66 21.05
C GLY A 29 -14.11 11.38 20.27
N LYS A 30 -13.87 11.75 19.00
CA LYS A 30 -14.83 12.49 18.16
C LYS A 30 -15.97 11.59 17.67
N ILE A 31 -15.70 10.28 17.51
CA ILE A 31 -16.69 9.28 17.10
C ILE A 31 -16.53 8.01 17.93
N LYS A 32 -17.62 7.23 18.07
CA LYS A 32 -17.60 5.91 18.72
C LYS A 32 -17.85 4.74 17.76
N ASN A 33 -18.50 5.01 16.63
CA ASN A 33 -18.92 4.02 15.65
C ASN A 33 -19.17 4.69 14.28
N ASP A 34 -19.42 3.86 13.25
CA ASP A 34 -19.70 4.32 11.88
C ASP A 34 -20.91 5.28 11.79
N PHE A 35 -21.90 5.14 12.68
CA PHE A 35 -23.05 6.06 12.72
C PHE A 35 -22.63 7.45 13.22
N GLY A 36 -21.78 7.50 14.25
CA GLY A 36 -21.17 8.73 14.74
C GLY A 36 -20.32 9.42 13.67
N LEU A 37 -19.60 8.64 12.86
CA LEU A 37 -18.86 9.15 11.70
C LEU A 37 -19.79 9.84 10.70
N ALA A 38 -20.83 9.15 10.23
CA ALA A 38 -21.76 9.73 9.26
C ALA A 38 -22.44 11.00 9.81
N LYS A 39 -22.80 11.01 11.10
CA LYS A 39 -23.36 12.20 11.75
C LYS A 39 -22.37 13.36 11.79
N LEU A 40 -21.11 13.10 12.14
CA LEU A 40 -20.06 14.13 12.22
C LEU A 40 -19.74 14.74 10.86
N LEU A 41 -19.68 13.90 9.81
CA LEU A 41 -19.31 14.33 8.46
C LEU A 41 -20.46 15.03 7.73
N CYS A 42 -21.72 14.63 7.98
CA CYS A 42 -22.88 15.23 7.35
C CYS A 42 -23.48 16.44 8.10
N LYS A 43 -22.98 16.77 9.30
CA LYS A 43 -23.58 17.80 10.18
C LYS A 43 -23.72 19.18 9.52
N ASP A 44 -22.76 19.52 8.66
CA ASP A 44 -22.63 20.83 8.02
C ASP A 44 -22.81 20.74 6.49
N THR A 45 -23.37 19.62 6.00
CA THR A 45 -23.63 19.38 4.57
C THR A 45 -25.12 19.31 4.32
N GLU A 46 -25.61 19.83 3.19
CA GLU A 46 -27.00 19.64 2.75
C GLU A 46 -27.34 18.18 2.39
N LYS A 47 -26.36 17.29 2.49
CA LYS A 47 -26.48 15.87 2.14
C LYS A 47 -27.12 15.12 3.30
N SER A 48 -28.26 14.48 3.02
CA SER A 48 -28.90 13.51 3.92
C SER A 48 -27.87 12.46 4.36
N HIS A 49 -28.00 11.89 5.57
CA HIS A 49 -27.11 10.87 6.10
C HIS A 49 -26.87 9.71 5.09
N GLU A 50 -25.86 9.84 4.23
CA GLU A 50 -25.47 8.81 3.28
C GLU A 50 -24.67 7.73 4.01
N SER A 51 -25.31 7.05 4.96
CA SER A 51 -24.74 5.93 5.72
C SER A 51 -24.15 4.86 4.78
N ASN A 52 -24.77 4.69 3.62
CA ASN A 52 -24.32 3.77 2.57
C ASN A 52 -23.03 4.20 1.89
N LEU A 53 -22.70 5.49 1.81
CA LEU A 53 -21.47 5.96 1.17
C LEU A 53 -20.25 5.62 2.01
N PHE A 54 -20.26 5.97 3.30
CA PHE A 54 -19.16 5.66 4.21
C PHE A 54 -18.99 4.15 4.40
N LYS A 55 -20.09 3.39 4.38
CA LYS A 55 -20.02 1.92 4.32
C LYS A 55 -19.29 1.45 3.06
N LYS A 56 -19.52 2.06 1.89
CA LYS A 56 -18.77 1.74 0.67
C LYS A 56 -17.28 2.07 0.82
N TYR A 57 -16.93 3.22 1.39
CA TYR A 57 -15.52 3.59 1.62
C TYR A 57 -14.84 2.63 2.61
N LYS A 58 -15.52 2.25 3.70
CA LYS A 58 -15.04 1.26 4.68
C LYS A 58 -14.64 -0.06 4.04
N PHE A 59 -15.27 -0.45 2.94
CA PHE A 59 -14.97 -1.69 2.21
C PHE A 59 -14.21 -1.42 0.90
N GLY A 60 -13.75 -0.20 0.64
CA GLY A 60 -13.04 0.16 -0.59
C GLY A 60 -13.88 0.03 -1.87
N LEU A 61 -15.22 -0.03 -1.75
CA LEU A 61 -16.17 -0.27 -2.84
C LEU A 61 -16.51 0.98 -3.66
N SER A 62 -16.05 2.15 -3.23
CA SER A 62 -16.27 3.43 -3.92
C SER A 62 -15.01 4.28 -3.88
N THR A 63 -14.84 5.15 -4.88
CA THR A 63 -13.72 6.10 -4.90
C THR A 63 -14.19 7.37 -4.21
N PRO A 64 -13.44 7.85 -3.19
CA PRO A 64 -13.76 9.11 -2.55
C PRO A 64 -13.74 10.27 -3.55
N GLN A 65 -14.80 11.07 -3.54
CA GLN A 65 -14.85 12.32 -4.32
C GLN A 65 -14.03 13.40 -3.63
N GLN A 66 -13.51 14.36 -4.40
CA GLN A 66 -12.66 15.44 -3.87
C GLN A 66 -13.32 16.19 -2.71
N GLU A 67 -14.61 16.51 -2.83
CA GLU A 67 -15.37 17.16 -1.76
C GLU A 67 -15.30 16.39 -0.42
N TRP A 68 -15.43 15.06 -0.46
CA TRP A 68 -15.33 14.24 0.75
C TRP A 68 -13.91 14.15 1.28
N ILE A 69 -12.91 14.18 0.41
CA ILE A 69 -11.50 14.26 0.79
C ILE A 69 -11.25 15.56 1.55
N ASP A 70 -11.71 16.69 1.01
CA ASP A 70 -11.51 18.01 1.62
C ASP A 70 -12.25 18.13 2.97
N ILE A 71 -13.50 17.67 3.04
CA ILE A 71 -14.28 17.65 4.29
C ILE A 71 -13.57 16.82 5.36
N ILE A 72 -13.07 15.63 5.01
CA ILE A 72 -12.41 14.76 5.98
C ILE A 72 -11.06 15.34 6.40
N ASP A 73 -10.29 15.92 5.47
CA ASP A 73 -8.99 16.52 5.80
C ASP A 73 -9.13 17.72 6.74
N SER A 74 -10.19 18.51 6.59
CA SER A 74 -10.53 19.60 7.52
C SER A 74 -10.78 19.11 8.96
N LYS A 75 -11.18 17.84 9.15
CA LYS A 75 -11.49 17.24 10.46
C LYS A 75 -10.38 16.30 10.97
N CYS A 76 -9.56 15.78 10.05
CA CYS A 76 -8.50 14.80 10.23
C CYS A 76 -7.30 15.19 9.35
N ILE A 77 -6.43 16.04 9.89
CA ILE A 77 -5.28 16.60 9.17
C ILE A 77 -4.37 15.47 8.68
N GLY A 78 -4.00 15.52 7.40
CA GLY A 78 -3.10 14.57 6.76
C GLY A 78 -3.80 13.38 6.11
N SER A 79 -5.13 13.28 6.21
CA SER A 79 -5.90 12.27 5.48
C SER A 79 -5.75 12.45 3.96
N SER A 80 -5.66 13.69 3.49
CA SER A 80 -5.41 14.01 2.07
C SER A 80 -4.07 13.45 1.60
N ASN A 81 -3.03 13.50 2.44
CA ASN A 81 -1.72 12.93 2.14
C ASN A 81 -1.79 11.40 1.97
N ILE A 82 -2.60 10.71 2.78
CA ILE A 82 -2.79 9.26 2.66
C ILE A 82 -3.45 8.91 1.34
N ILE A 83 -4.55 9.57 0.98
CA ILE A 83 -5.26 9.23 -0.26
C ILE A 83 -4.54 9.73 -1.52
N ASN A 84 -3.76 10.81 -1.45
CA ASN A 84 -3.05 11.36 -2.61
C ASN A 84 -1.60 10.91 -2.72
N HIS A 85 -1.14 10.00 -1.86
CA HIS A 85 0.23 9.50 -1.89
C HIS A 85 0.63 8.96 -3.27
N SER A 86 1.84 9.31 -3.71
CA SER A 86 2.42 8.92 -5.01
C SER A 86 2.47 7.41 -5.25
N ILE A 87 2.63 6.59 -4.20
CA ILE A 87 2.70 5.12 -4.30
C ILE A 87 1.49 4.54 -5.04
N TRP A 88 0.29 5.08 -4.82
CA TRP A 88 -0.93 4.58 -5.45
C TRP A 88 -0.89 4.77 -6.97
N LYS A 89 -0.42 5.93 -7.44
CA LYS A 89 -0.28 6.24 -8.87
C LYS A 89 0.83 5.38 -9.49
N ASN A 90 1.98 5.30 -8.82
CA ASN A 90 3.17 4.62 -9.33
C ASN A 90 2.97 3.10 -9.47
N LEU A 91 2.19 2.49 -8.56
CA LEU A 91 1.79 1.08 -8.67
C LEU A 91 0.68 0.87 -9.70
N LYS A 92 -0.31 1.78 -9.76
CA LYS A 92 -1.43 1.67 -10.71
C LYS A 92 -0.99 1.71 -12.17
N TYR A 93 -0.07 2.62 -12.49
CA TYR A 93 0.37 2.85 -13.87
C TYR A 93 1.69 2.17 -14.22
N ARG A 94 2.33 1.50 -13.25
CA ARG A 94 3.62 0.81 -13.42
C ARG A 94 4.66 1.72 -14.06
N THR A 95 5.10 2.75 -13.32
CA THR A 95 6.07 3.72 -13.82
C THR A 95 7.39 3.02 -14.19
N THR A 96 7.63 2.77 -15.48
CA THR A 96 8.84 2.09 -16.00
C THR A 96 9.74 2.99 -16.82
N GLU A 97 9.26 4.16 -17.27
CA GLU A 97 10.07 5.10 -18.05
C GLU A 97 11.04 5.83 -17.14
N GLU A 98 12.34 5.75 -17.44
CA GLU A 98 13.41 6.36 -16.64
C GLU A 98 13.13 7.83 -16.28
N LYS A 99 12.77 8.66 -17.26
CA LYS A 99 12.50 10.09 -17.02
C LYS A 99 11.37 10.30 -16.02
N LEU A 100 10.28 9.53 -16.14
CA LEU A 100 9.16 9.62 -15.21
C LEU A 100 9.55 9.13 -13.82
N ILE A 101 10.34 8.05 -13.73
CA ILE A 101 10.85 7.56 -12.45
C ILE A 101 11.69 8.63 -11.75
N LEU A 102 12.59 9.29 -12.48
CA LEU A 102 13.41 10.37 -11.92
C LEU A 102 12.56 11.57 -11.46
N ILE A 103 11.51 11.94 -12.21
CA ILE A 103 10.57 12.99 -11.80
C ILE A 103 9.85 12.59 -10.51
N GLU A 104 9.34 11.36 -10.43
CA GLU A 104 8.62 10.88 -9.25
C GLU A 104 9.54 10.77 -8.02
N LEU A 105 10.80 10.37 -8.20
CA LEU A 105 11.81 10.37 -7.13
C LEU A 105 12.11 11.78 -6.62
N ASN A 106 12.21 12.77 -7.53
CA ASN A 106 12.40 14.18 -7.17
C ASN A 106 11.20 14.78 -6.42
N ASN A 107 10.00 14.24 -6.61
CA ASN A 107 8.77 14.70 -5.96
C ASN A 107 8.52 14.03 -4.59
N LEU A 108 9.39 13.12 -4.15
CA LEU A 108 9.29 12.52 -2.82
C LEU A 108 9.62 13.56 -1.73
N PRO A 109 9.13 13.38 -0.49
CA PRO A 109 9.41 14.31 0.60
C PRO A 109 10.92 14.50 0.85
N ASN A 110 11.30 15.69 1.31
CA ASN A 110 12.71 16.10 1.46
C ASN A 110 13.56 15.10 2.27
N TYR A 111 13.00 14.52 3.33
CA TYR A 111 13.71 13.55 4.17
C TYR A 111 14.09 12.25 3.44
N ILE A 112 13.41 11.92 2.33
CA ILE A 112 13.77 10.84 1.42
C ILE A 112 14.69 11.37 0.31
N PHE A 113 14.34 12.52 -0.26
CA PHE A 113 15.07 13.19 -1.34
C PHE A 113 16.55 13.41 -1.02
N GLU A 114 16.87 13.98 0.15
CA GLU A 114 18.26 14.27 0.56
C GLU A 114 19.12 13.00 0.68
N ASN A 115 18.49 11.86 0.94
CA ASN A 115 19.15 10.56 0.98
C ASN A 115 19.50 10.02 -0.41
N LEU A 116 18.93 10.55 -1.50
CA LEU A 116 19.04 9.97 -2.84
C LEU A 116 19.51 10.95 -3.92
N ILE A 117 19.34 12.27 -3.72
CA ILE A 117 19.50 13.28 -4.77
C ILE A 117 20.42 14.41 -4.29
N ILE A 118 21.36 14.81 -5.14
CA ILE A 118 22.23 15.98 -4.97
C ILE A 118 22.11 16.83 -6.23
N ASN A 119 21.78 18.12 -6.08
CA ASN A 119 21.64 19.08 -7.19
C ASN A 119 20.67 18.61 -8.30
N GLY A 120 19.58 17.92 -7.94
CA GLY A 120 18.58 17.41 -8.91
C GLY A 120 19.00 16.14 -9.66
N HIS A 121 20.15 15.56 -9.32
CA HIS A 121 20.62 14.28 -9.87
C HIS A 121 20.68 13.22 -8.78
N ILE A 122 20.37 11.97 -9.15
CA ILE A 122 20.61 10.84 -8.25
C ILE A 122 22.10 10.82 -7.91
N LYS A 123 22.42 10.88 -6.62
CA LYS A 123 23.80 10.80 -6.15
C LYS A 123 24.29 9.36 -6.22
N ASP A 124 25.60 9.16 -6.18
CA ASP A 124 26.15 7.84 -5.91
C ASP A 124 25.74 7.41 -4.49
N PHE A 125 24.95 6.35 -4.41
CA PHE A 125 24.52 5.73 -3.16
C PHE A 125 24.82 4.23 -3.20
N ASN A 126 24.94 3.64 -2.02
CA ASN A 126 25.25 2.22 -1.86
C ASN A 126 24.17 1.50 -1.06
N LYS A 127 24.39 0.21 -0.82
CA LYS A 127 23.47 -0.65 -0.05
C LYS A 127 23.16 -0.13 1.35
N SER A 128 24.12 0.51 2.03
CA SER A 128 23.89 1.09 3.36
C SER A 128 22.93 2.28 3.30
N ASP A 129 22.96 3.07 2.23
CA ASP A 129 22.03 4.17 2.05
C ASP A 129 20.60 3.67 1.83
N LEU A 130 20.45 2.59 1.06
CA LEU A 130 19.17 1.88 0.91
C LEU A 130 18.67 1.28 2.23
N GLU A 131 19.58 0.76 3.06
CA GLU A 131 19.24 0.22 4.38
C GLU A 131 18.73 1.34 5.31
N LYS A 132 19.41 2.49 5.36
CA LYS A 132 18.93 3.66 6.13
C LYS A 132 17.56 4.13 5.65
N LEU A 133 17.37 4.19 4.33
CA LEU A 133 16.09 4.53 3.73
C LEU A 133 14.99 3.55 4.17
N ALA A 134 15.28 2.24 4.15
CA ALA A 134 14.38 1.17 4.54
C ALA A 134 13.94 1.26 6.02
N GLN A 135 14.83 1.73 6.92
CA GLN A 135 14.56 1.85 8.37
C GLN A 135 13.46 2.87 8.72
N TYR A 136 13.13 3.82 7.84
CA TYR A 136 12.00 4.73 8.05
C TYR A 136 10.65 4.01 8.00
N GLY A 137 10.54 2.86 7.31
CA GLY A 137 9.35 2.02 7.33
C GLY A 137 8.05 2.77 7.03
N SER A 138 8.08 3.74 6.11
CA SER A 138 6.95 4.56 5.70
C SER A 138 6.49 4.23 4.28
N LEU A 139 5.30 4.71 3.89
CA LEU A 139 4.84 4.62 2.50
C LEU A 139 5.76 5.38 1.52
N ASP A 140 6.38 6.48 1.97
CA ASP A 140 7.34 7.23 1.13
C ASP A 140 8.59 6.39 0.87
N THR A 141 9.15 5.73 1.90
CA THR A 141 10.26 4.79 1.75
C THR A 141 9.90 3.63 0.83
N LEU A 142 8.71 3.06 0.97
CA LEU A 142 8.24 2.00 0.09
C LEU A 142 8.15 2.47 -1.36
N CYS A 143 7.65 3.70 -1.58
CA CYS A 143 7.58 4.32 -2.89
C CYS A 143 8.97 4.56 -3.48
N ALA A 144 9.91 5.08 -2.68
CA ALA A 144 11.28 5.30 -3.08
C ALA A 144 11.97 4.00 -3.50
N LEU A 145 11.90 2.96 -2.66
CA LEU A 145 12.50 1.65 -2.97
C LEU A 145 11.87 1.01 -4.22
N TYR A 146 10.54 1.13 -4.39
CA TYR A 146 9.86 0.65 -5.59
C TYR A 146 10.32 1.40 -6.85
N LEU A 147 10.40 2.73 -6.81
CA LEU A 147 10.86 3.54 -7.93
C LEU A 147 12.33 3.25 -8.26
N LEU A 148 13.20 3.12 -7.25
CA LEU A 148 14.60 2.74 -7.42
C LEU A 148 14.75 1.33 -8.00
N HIS A 149 13.88 0.38 -7.63
CA HIS A 149 13.82 -0.94 -8.26
C HIS A 149 13.51 -0.82 -9.76
N GLN A 150 12.49 -0.04 -10.14
CA GLN A 150 12.15 0.16 -11.55
C GLN A 150 13.26 0.89 -12.31
N TRP A 151 13.90 1.87 -11.67
CA TRP A 151 15.03 2.59 -12.27
C TRP A 151 16.24 1.68 -12.48
N GLY A 152 16.61 0.89 -11.45
CA GLY A 152 17.67 -0.11 -11.55
C GLY A 152 17.45 -1.09 -12.68
N TYR A 153 16.21 -1.51 -12.89
CA TYR A 153 15.85 -2.34 -14.04
C TYR A 153 16.03 -1.61 -15.37
N SER A 154 15.61 -0.34 -15.46
CA SER A 154 15.75 0.50 -16.67
C SER A 154 17.22 0.70 -17.08
N ILE A 155 18.12 0.90 -16.11
CA ILE A 155 19.55 1.12 -16.37
C ILE A 155 20.38 -0.17 -16.41
N GLY A 156 19.76 -1.34 -16.24
CA GLY A 156 20.44 -2.65 -16.24
C GLY A 156 21.26 -2.95 -14.97
N SER A 157 21.05 -2.23 -13.87
CA SER A 157 21.72 -2.45 -12.59
C SER A 157 21.08 -3.60 -11.81
N THR A 158 21.63 -4.80 -11.98
CA THR A 158 21.16 -6.02 -11.28
C THR A 158 21.29 -5.89 -9.77
N SER A 159 22.38 -5.29 -9.27
CA SER A 159 22.60 -5.08 -7.84
C SER A 159 21.51 -4.19 -7.23
N LEU A 160 21.16 -3.08 -7.89
CA LEU A 160 20.14 -2.17 -7.41
C LEU A 160 18.76 -2.82 -7.38
N VAL A 161 18.39 -3.54 -8.45
CA VAL A 161 17.13 -4.30 -8.50
C VAL A 161 17.03 -5.27 -7.33
N ASN A 162 18.08 -6.06 -7.10
CA ASN A 162 18.08 -7.11 -6.09
C ASN A 162 18.08 -6.55 -4.67
N ASP A 163 18.87 -5.51 -4.41
CA ASP A 163 18.92 -4.86 -3.10
C ASP A 163 17.57 -4.19 -2.80
N CYS A 164 17.00 -3.41 -3.72
CA CYS A 164 15.68 -2.79 -3.52
C CYS A 164 14.58 -3.84 -3.30
N CYS A 165 14.57 -4.92 -4.09
CA CYS A 165 13.60 -6.02 -3.92
C CYS A 165 13.70 -6.63 -2.51
N SER A 166 14.92 -6.90 -2.05
CA SER A 166 15.19 -7.43 -0.71
C SER A 166 14.74 -6.47 0.40
N PHE A 167 15.06 -5.18 0.28
CA PHE A 167 14.65 -4.17 1.26
C PHE A 167 13.14 -3.97 1.29
N ILE A 168 12.46 -4.01 0.15
CA ILE A 168 10.98 -3.94 0.10
C ILE A 168 10.38 -5.09 0.90
N ILE A 169 10.78 -6.33 0.63
CA ILE A 169 10.24 -7.50 1.33
C ILE A 169 10.55 -7.46 2.84
N ASN A 170 11.77 -7.07 3.22
CA ASN A 170 12.18 -7.02 4.62
C ASN A 170 11.45 -5.93 5.42
N THR A 171 10.98 -4.85 4.76
CA THR A 171 10.31 -3.73 5.43
C THR A 171 8.79 -3.87 5.54
N LEU A 172 8.17 -4.86 4.88
CA LEU A 172 6.71 -5.04 4.89
C LEU A 172 6.13 -5.17 6.30
N GLU A 173 6.81 -5.93 7.19
CA GLU A 173 6.38 -6.07 8.57
C GLU A 173 6.51 -4.76 9.35
N LEU A 174 7.63 -4.04 9.16
CA LEU A 174 7.89 -2.77 9.83
C LEU A 174 6.85 -1.72 9.44
N LEU A 175 6.48 -1.68 8.16
CA LEU A 175 5.43 -0.81 7.63
C LEU A 175 4.10 -1.05 8.35
N LEU A 176 3.71 -2.32 8.53
CA LEU A 176 2.50 -2.67 9.28
C LEU A 176 2.57 -2.30 10.76
N LYS A 177 3.73 -2.49 11.41
CA LYS A 177 3.93 -2.11 12.81
C LYS A 177 3.81 -0.61 13.05
N ARG A 178 4.21 0.21 12.09
CA ARG A 178 4.22 1.68 12.22
C ARG A 178 2.91 2.33 11.79
N HIS A 179 2.11 1.64 10.99
CA HIS A 179 0.96 2.23 10.32
C HIS A 179 -0.26 1.32 10.40
N ASP A 180 -0.97 1.40 11.53
CA ASP A 180 -2.19 0.61 11.79
C ASP A 180 -3.27 0.81 10.72
N TYR A 181 -3.31 1.97 10.06
CA TYR A 181 -4.25 2.22 8.96
C TYR A 181 -4.00 1.35 7.72
N LEU A 182 -2.85 0.67 7.62
CA LEU A 182 -2.55 -0.28 6.56
C LEU A 182 -3.02 -1.71 6.88
N GLU A 183 -3.54 -1.96 8.08
CA GLU A 183 -3.90 -3.30 8.53
C GLU A 183 -4.81 -4.05 7.55
N ARG A 184 -5.79 -3.39 6.92
CA ARG A 184 -6.65 -4.04 5.92
C ARG A 184 -6.14 -3.90 4.50
N SER A 185 -5.56 -2.76 4.16
CA SER A 185 -5.12 -2.47 2.80
C SER A 185 -3.85 -3.21 2.39
N HIS A 186 -3.03 -3.67 3.35
CA HIS A 186 -1.75 -4.31 3.05
C HIS A 186 -1.89 -5.57 2.19
N ILE A 187 -2.97 -6.34 2.31
CA ILE A 187 -3.19 -7.54 1.49
C ILE A 187 -3.17 -7.16 0.00
N PHE A 188 -3.91 -6.11 -0.37
CA PHE A 188 -3.97 -5.63 -1.74
C PHE A 188 -2.69 -4.91 -2.17
N LEU A 189 -2.12 -4.10 -1.28
CA LEU A 189 -0.90 -3.33 -1.55
C LEU A 189 0.29 -4.26 -1.78
N PHE A 190 0.48 -5.26 -0.92
CA PHE A 190 1.63 -6.18 -0.99
C PHE A 190 1.50 -7.12 -2.18
N ASP A 191 0.27 -7.55 -2.53
CA ASP A 191 0.01 -8.27 -3.77
C ASP A 191 0.40 -7.44 -5.00
N GLU A 192 -0.04 -6.19 -5.07
CA GLU A 192 0.28 -5.32 -6.20
C GLU A 192 1.78 -5.06 -6.33
N ILE A 193 2.48 -4.79 -5.21
CA ILE A 193 3.93 -4.58 -5.21
C ILE A 193 4.67 -5.85 -5.64
N CYS A 194 4.37 -6.99 -5.01
CA CYS A 194 5.08 -8.25 -5.26
C CYS A 194 4.79 -8.82 -6.65
N ASP A 195 3.69 -8.42 -7.29
CA ASP A 195 3.44 -8.74 -8.69
C ASP A 195 4.36 -7.99 -9.67
N GLN A 196 4.94 -6.87 -9.24
CA GLN A 196 5.72 -5.96 -10.07
C GLN A 196 7.23 -5.97 -9.77
N ILE A 197 7.65 -6.37 -8.57
CA ILE A 197 9.06 -6.51 -8.20
C ILE A 197 9.59 -7.92 -8.41
N PHE A 198 10.90 -8.05 -8.60
CA PHE A 198 11.57 -9.33 -8.81
C PHE A 198 13.06 -9.22 -8.49
N ILE A 199 13.68 -10.35 -8.16
CA ILE A 199 15.14 -10.48 -8.18
C ILE A 199 15.55 -10.83 -9.61
N MET A 200 16.65 -10.26 -10.07
CA MET A 200 17.32 -10.59 -11.32
C MET A 200 18.53 -11.47 -11.08
N GLU A 201 18.58 -12.59 -11.80
CA GLU A 201 19.78 -13.41 -11.93
C GLU A 201 20.18 -13.51 -13.40
N LEU A 202 21.48 -13.46 -13.70
CA LEU A 202 21.98 -13.68 -15.05
C LEU A 202 22.40 -15.14 -15.20
N LYS A 203 21.72 -15.88 -16.09
CA LYS A 203 22.15 -17.21 -16.51
C LYS A 203 23.07 -17.09 -17.74
N GLY A 204 24.35 -17.39 -17.55
CA GLY A 204 25.37 -17.08 -18.54
C GLY A 204 25.48 -15.57 -18.76
N TYR A 205 25.88 -15.12 -19.96
CA TYR A 205 26.10 -13.71 -20.22
C TYR A 205 24.80 -12.91 -20.51
N ASN A 206 23.76 -13.53 -21.07
CA ASN A 206 22.70 -12.79 -21.78
C ASN A 206 21.26 -13.20 -21.42
N ARG A 207 21.04 -14.08 -20.44
CA ARG A 207 19.68 -14.56 -20.10
C ARG A 207 19.26 -14.10 -18.71
N PRO A 208 18.59 -12.95 -18.59
CA PRO A 208 18.04 -12.50 -17.31
C PRO A 208 16.87 -13.41 -16.89
N LEU A 209 16.99 -14.02 -15.72
CA LEU A 209 15.92 -14.70 -15.02
C LEU A 209 15.30 -13.73 -14.01
N LYS A 210 13.98 -13.59 -14.05
CA LYS A 210 13.22 -12.81 -13.06
C LYS A 210 12.58 -13.75 -12.05
N ILE A 211 12.95 -13.61 -10.78
CA ILE A 211 12.46 -14.43 -9.69
C ILE A 211 11.51 -13.58 -8.85
N LYS A 212 10.23 -13.97 -8.80
CA LYS A 212 9.23 -13.30 -7.96
C LYS A 212 9.33 -13.79 -6.52
N LEU A 213 9.13 -12.87 -5.57
CA LEU A 213 9.07 -13.19 -4.15
C LEU A 213 7.61 -13.29 -3.71
N ASN A 214 7.30 -14.33 -2.92
CA ASN A 214 5.98 -14.50 -2.33
C ASN A 214 5.97 -13.92 -0.91
N TRP A 215 5.36 -12.75 -0.74
CA TRP A 215 5.33 -12.07 0.56
C TRP A 215 4.57 -12.85 1.64
N ARG A 216 3.60 -13.72 1.29
CA ARG A 216 2.90 -14.55 2.27
C ARG A 216 3.80 -15.66 2.81
N GLN A 217 4.58 -16.31 1.95
CA GLN A 217 5.60 -17.26 2.39
C GLN A 217 6.66 -16.60 3.25
N TYR A 218 7.06 -15.37 2.89
CA TYR A 218 7.98 -14.56 3.68
C TYR A 218 7.38 -14.20 5.05
N ARG A 219 6.13 -13.71 5.09
CA ARG A 219 5.36 -13.46 6.32
C ARG A 219 5.40 -14.67 7.25
N ASP A 220 5.14 -15.86 6.71
CA ASP A 220 5.00 -17.06 7.53
C ASP A 220 6.31 -17.47 8.21
N ARG A 221 7.44 -17.22 7.55
CA ARG A 221 8.77 -17.59 8.01
C ARG A 221 9.47 -16.51 8.84
N ASN A 222 9.28 -15.25 8.48
CA ASN A 222 10.16 -14.16 8.92
C ASN A 222 9.50 -13.14 9.84
N TRP A 223 8.18 -12.97 9.80
CA TRP A 223 7.50 -11.96 10.63
C TRP A 223 7.33 -12.44 12.08
N THR A 224 7.21 -11.50 13.01
CA THR A 224 6.84 -11.83 14.39
C THR A 224 5.45 -12.47 14.42
N ILE A 225 5.26 -13.36 15.40
CA ILE A 225 4.01 -14.13 15.56
C ILE A 225 2.81 -13.19 15.62
N GLU A 226 2.90 -12.11 16.38
CA GLU A 226 1.82 -11.13 16.54
C GLU A 226 1.36 -10.53 15.21
N ILE A 227 2.29 -9.96 14.42
CA ILE A 227 1.96 -9.30 13.15
C ILE A 227 1.56 -10.31 12.08
N ARG A 228 2.17 -11.49 12.07
CA ARG A 228 1.79 -12.60 11.19
C ARG A 228 0.34 -13.02 11.42
N GLU A 229 -0.04 -13.31 12.67
CA GLU A 229 -1.39 -13.77 12.97
C GLU A 229 -2.44 -12.68 12.72
N LYS A 230 -2.10 -11.42 13.03
CA LYS A 230 -2.94 -10.26 12.68
C LYS A 230 -3.18 -10.19 11.17
N SER A 231 -2.11 -10.25 10.36
CA SER A 231 -2.20 -10.26 8.89
C SER A 231 -3.03 -11.43 8.35
N LYS A 232 -2.86 -12.65 8.89
CA LYS A 232 -3.65 -13.84 8.48
C LYS A 232 -5.14 -13.70 8.76
N ARG A 233 -5.52 -13.17 9.92
CA ARG A 233 -6.93 -12.91 10.26
C ARG A 233 -7.53 -11.89 9.31
N THR A 234 -6.83 -10.78 9.08
CA THR A 234 -7.30 -9.75 8.16
C THR A 234 -7.46 -10.26 6.73
N GLU A 235 -6.51 -11.08 6.26
CA GLU A 235 -6.63 -11.75 4.97
C GLU A 235 -7.88 -12.63 4.88
N ALA A 236 -8.13 -13.43 5.89
CA ALA A 236 -9.30 -14.31 5.93
C ALA A 236 -10.63 -13.54 5.96
N ASP A 237 -10.71 -12.48 6.75
CA ASP A 237 -11.89 -11.61 6.82
C ASP A 237 -12.20 -10.98 5.44
N LEU A 238 -11.16 -10.59 4.71
CA LEU A 238 -11.31 -10.03 3.36
C LEU A 238 -11.70 -11.11 2.32
N ILE A 239 -11.19 -12.33 2.45
CA ILE A 239 -11.57 -13.48 1.59
C ILE A 239 -13.03 -13.88 1.84
N ALA A 240 -13.52 -13.78 3.07
CA ALA A 240 -14.91 -14.04 3.39
C ALA A 240 -15.86 -12.98 2.80
N HIS A 241 -15.36 -11.79 2.47
CA HIS A 241 -16.20 -10.71 1.97
C HIS A 241 -16.62 -10.93 0.49
N PRO A 242 -17.92 -11.09 0.19
CA PRO A 242 -18.40 -11.59 -1.10
C PRO A 242 -18.14 -10.66 -2.29
N LYS A 243 -17.87 -9.37 -2.03
CA LYS A 243 -17.61 -8.38 -3.09
C LYS A 243 -16.13 -8.13 -3.37
N ILE A 244 -15.23 -8.74 -2.60
CA ILE A 244 -13.78 -8.40 -2.62
C ILE A 244 -12.92 -9.65 -2.77
N ASN A 245 -13.41 -10.82 -2.35
CA ASN A 245 -12.71 -12.10 -2.43
C ASN A 245 -12.00 -12.39 -3.77
N HIS A 246 -12.62 -12.06 -4.91
CA HIS A 246 -12.08 -12.28 -6.25
C HIS A 246 -10.77 -11.52 -6.52
N LEU A 247 -10.44 -10.50 -5.71
CA LEU A 247 -9.21 -9.72 -5.84
C LEU A 247 -8.04 -10.34 -5.07
N ILE A 248 -8.30 -11.22 -4.11
CA ILE A 248 -7.26 -11.84 -3.29
C ILE A 248 -6.97 -13.22 -3.88
N PRO A 249 -5.76 -13.45 -4.41
CA PRO A 249 -5.40 -14.76 -4.92
C PRO A 249 -5.38 -15.75 -3.74
N CYS A 250 -6.31 -16.69 -3.74
CA CYS A 250 -6.35 -17.77 -2.77
C CYS A 250 -5.11 -18.65 -2.93
N ILE A 251 -4.18 -18.61 -1.99
CA ILE A 251 -2.99 -19.47 -2.01
C ILE A 251 -3.23 -20.79 -1.27
N ASP A 252 -4.26 -20.88 -0.42
CA ASP A 252 -4.55 -22.09 0.37
C ASP A 252 -6.05 -22.39 0.42
N GLU A 253 -6.47 -23.42 -0.31
CA GLU A 253 -7.86 -23.91 -0.35
C GLU A 253 -8.37 -24.37 1.02
N ASN A 254 -7.47 -24.81 1.92
CA ASN A 254 -7.85 -25.26 3.27
C ASN A 254 -8.29 -24.08 4.15
N LEU A 255 -7.67 -22.90 3.98
CA LEU A 255 -8.06 -21.68 4.68
C LEU A 255 -9.46 -21.19 4.24
N VAL A 256 -9.75 -21.23 2.93
CA VAL A 256 -11.08 -20.86 2.41
C VAL A 256 -12.18 -21.76 2.96
N ASN A 257 -11.93 -23.07 3.06
CA ASN A 257 -12.90 -24.02 3.58
C ASN A 257 -13.12 -23.87 5.10
N LEU A 258 -12.06 -23.59 5.87
CA LEU A 258 -12.17 -23.32 7.31
C LEU A 258 -12.99 -22.05 7.60
N TYR A 259 -12.76 -20.96 6.86
CA TYR A 259 -13.47 -19.70 7.09
C TYR A 259 -14.92 -19.72 6.59
N LYS A 260 -15.22 -20.45 5.50
CA LYS A 260 -16.61 -20.71 5.07
C LYS A 260 -17.41 -21.51 6.11
N GLN A 261 -16.76 -22.36 6.91
CA GLN A 261 -17.41 -23.12 7.98
C GLN A 261 -17.63 -22.28 9.25
N ILE A 262 -16.73 -21.34 9.55
CA ILE A 262 -16.82 -20.48 10.73
C ILE A 262 -17.85 -19.35 10.55
N LEU A 263 -18.01 -18.85 9.31
CA LEU A 263 -18.81 -17.67 8.99
C LEU A 263 -20.13 -17.99 8.25
N GLY A 264 -20.68 -19.19 8.46
CA GLY A 264 -21.90 -19.69 7.80
C GLY A 264 -22.95 -18.64 7.42
#